data_AF-A0A8H3LE02-F1
#
_entry.id   AF-A0A8H3LE02-F1
#
_cell.length_a   1.000
_cell.length_b   1.000
_cell.length_c   1.000
_cell.angle_alpha   90.00
_cell.angle_beta   90.00
_cell.angle_gamma   90.00
#
_symmetry.space_group_name_H-M   'P 1'
#
loop_
_entity.id
_entity.type
_entity.pdbx_description
1 polymer ?
#
loop_
_entity_poly.entity_id
_entity_poly.type
_entity_poly.pdbx_seq_one_letter_code
_entity_poly.pdbx_strand_id
1 'polypeptide(L)'
;MIMWMLSVGERPYYYRPHDRSLINDIISGLRPKPAEDSPSLYVQLMEKCLSADPHKRPSAFDIYVLLEKWVIALCDGPIPHDISTQFSKSFKLIPLLNSNAIYYSRNLNFI
;
A
#
# COMPACT_ATOMS: atom_id res chain seq x y z
N MET A 1 -1.14 2.51 -3.76
CA MET A 1 -1.89 3.23 -2.71
C MET A 1 -2.72 2.28 -1.84
N ILE A 2 -3.40 1.29 -2.43
CA ILE A 2 -4.14 0.26 -1.68
C ILE A 2 -3.27 -0.42 -0.62
N MET A 3 -2.06 -0.85 -0.98
CA MET A 3 -1.14 -1.49 -0.03
C MET A 3 -0.86 -0.63 1.21
N TRP A 4 -0.57 0.66 1.01
CA TRP A 4 -0.34 1.60 2.11
C TRP A 4 -1.57 1.74 3.02
N MET A 5 -2.76 1.84 2.42
CA MET A 5 -4.01 1.91 3.17
C MET A 5 -4.25 0.65 4.00
N LEU A 6 -3.89 -0.53 3.51
CA LEU A 6 -3.98 -1.78 4.27
C LEU A 6 -3.00 -1.80 5.45
N SER A 7 -1.81 -1.20 5.30
CA SER A 7 -0.80 -1.10 6.37
C SER A 7 -1.15 -0.11 7.48
N VAL A 8 -1.88 0.97 7.18
CA VAL A 8 -2.15 2.07 8.14
C VAL A 8 -3.63 2.12 8.55
N GLY A 9 -4.53 1.59 7.72
CA GLY A 9 -5.98 1.65 7.89
C GLY A 9 -6.59 3.03 7.76
N GLU A 10 -5.84 3.99 7.23
CA GLU A 10 -6.27 5.36 7.02
C GLU A 10 -6.37 5.71 5.54
N ARG A 11 -7.16 6.75 5.24
CA ARG A 11 -7.19 7.31 3.89
C ARG A 11 -5.85 8.02 3.60
N PRO A 12 -5.23 7.79 2.44
CA PRO A 12 -4.06 8.54 2.03
C PRO A 12 -4.31 10.04 2.10
N TYR A 13 -3.41 10.76 2.77
CA TYR A 13 -3.48 12.21 2.91
C TYR A 13 -4.78 12.71 3.56
N TYR A 14 -5.41 11.94 4.46
CA TYR A 14 -6.67 12.33 5.11
C TYR A 14 -6.60 13.67 5.88
N TYR A 15 -5.40 14.05 6.30
CA TYR A 15 -5.13 15.26 7.09
C TYR A 15 -5.11 16.56 6.28
N ARG A 16 -5.32 16.51 4.95
CA ARG A 16 -5.34 17.69 4.09
C ARG A 16 -6.34 17.58 2.95
N PRO A 17 -6.78 18.71 2.36
CA PRO A 17 -7.71 18.69 1.23
C PRO A 17 -7.14 17.94 0.03
N HIS A 18 -8.01 17.20 -0.68
CA HIS A 18 -7.69 16.53 -1.94
C HIS A 18 -7.95 17.47 -3.11
N ASP A 19 -7.10 18.49 -3.23
CA ASP A 19 -7.20 19.57 -4.21
C ASP A 19 -5.98 19.63 -5.15
N ARG A 20 -5.90 20.69 -5.96
CA ARG A 20 -4.81 20.90 -6.93
C ARG A 20 -3.43 20.98 -6.27
N SER A 21 -3.33 21.51 -5.05
CA SER A 21 -2.06 21.56 -4.32
C SER A 21 -1.57 20.14 -4.02
N LEU A 22 -2.45 19.27 -3.53
CA LEU A 22 -2.07 17.87 -3.26
C LEU A 22 -1.66 17.14 -4.55
N ILE A 23 -2.35 17.37 -5.67
CA ILE A 23 -2.00 16.78 -6.97
C ILE A 23 -0.60 17.20 -7.39
N ASN A 24 -0.29 18.50 -7.31
CA ASN A 24 1.03 19.02 -7.67
C ASN A 24 2.11 18.37 -6.80
N ASP A 25 1.89 18.26 -5.49
CA ASP A 25 2.85 17.62 -4.58
C ASP A 25 3.08 16.15 -4.98
N ILE A 26 2.03 15.40 -5.34
CA ILE A 26 2.13 14.00 -5.80
C ILE A 26 2.91 13.90 -7.12
N ILE A 27 2.67 14.81 -8.06
CA ILE A 27 3.41 14.89 -9.33
C ILE A 27 4.89 15.19 -9.04
N SER A 28 5.17 16.08 -8.10
CA SER A 28 6.52 16.41 -7.62
C SER A 28 7.18 15.31 -6.78
N GLY A 29 6.51 14.17 -6.56
CA GLY A 29 7.10 12.99 -5.93
C GLY A 29 6.62 12.73 -4.49
N LEU A 30 5.66 13.48 -3.96
CA LEU A 30 5.06 13.17 -2.66
C LEU A 30 4.48 11.75 -2.68
N ARG A 31 4.92 10.92 -1.73
CA ARG A 31 4.40 9.58 -1.47
C ARG A 31 4.13 9.42 0.02
N PRO A 32 3.19 8.54 0.41
CA PRO A 32 2.99 8.22 1.80
C PRO A 32 4.24 7.56 2.40
N LYS A 33 4.52 7.83 3.67
CA LYS A 33 5.61 7.17 4.39
C LYS A 33 5.20 5.74 4.77
N PRO A 34 6.07 4.73 4.66
CA PRO A 34 5.78 3.39 5.16
C PRO A 34 5.40 3.40 6.65
N ALA A 35 4.51 2.50 7.07
CA ALA A 35 4.19 2.33 8.48
C ALA A 35 5.37 1.63 9.17
N GLU A 36 5.78 2.11 10.35
CA GLU A 36 6.96 1.60 11.08
C GLU A 36 6.87 0.10 11.37
N ASP A 37 5.66 -0.40 11.64
CA ASP A 37 5.43 -1.81 11.95
C ASP A 37 5.22 -2.69 10.71
N SER A 38 5.26 -2.15 9.48
CA SER A 38 5.02 -2.96 8.29
C SER A 38 6.19 -3.92 7.98
N PRO A 39 5.91 -5.17 7.55
CA PRO A 39 6.93 -6.10 7.08
C PRO A 39 7.83 -5.46 6.03
N SER A 40 9.15 -5.62 6.15
CA SER A 40 10.10 -4.97 5.23
C SER A 40 9.89 -5.41 3.78
N LEU A 41 9.53 -6.68 3.55
CA LEU A 41 9.17 -7.21 2.24
C LEU A 41 7.91 -6.54 1.65
N TYR A 42 6.92 -6.25 2.49
CA TYR A 42 5.70 -5.55 2.09
C TYR A 42 5.98 -4.10 1.73
N VAL A 43 6.81 -3.41 2.54
CA VAL A 43 7.25 -2.03 2.29
C VAL A 43 7.99 -1.94 0.96
N GLN A 44 8.95 -2.83 0.70
CA GLN A 44 9.69 -2.84 -0.57
C GLN A 44 8.78 -3.02 -1.79
N LEU A 45 7.79 -3.91 -1.71
CA LEU A 45 6.81 -4.09 -2.78
C LEU A 45 5.95 -2.83 -2.96
N MET A 46 5.48 -2.25 -1.87
CA MET A 46 4.69 -1.01 -1.88
C MET A 46 5.46 0.16 -2.50
N GLU A 47 6.74 0.32 -2.17
CA GLU A 47 7.61 1.37 -2.74
C GLU A 47 7.81 1.20 -4.24
N LYS A 48 8.05 -0.03 -4.72
CA LYS A 48 8.11 -0.33 -6.17
C LYS A 48 6.81 0.04 -6.87
N CYS A 49 5.66 -0.32 -6.30
CA CYS A 49 4.33 0.05 -6.82
C CYS A 49 4.10 1.58 -6.85
N LEU A 50 4.72 2.33 -5.95
CA LEU A 50 4.59 3.79 -5.83
C LEU A 50 5.68 4.56 -6.59
N SER A 51 6.60 3.88 -7.29
CA SER A 51 7.68 4.49 -8.05
C SER A 51 7.17 5.60 -8.99
N ALA A 52 7.86 6.75 -8.98
CA ALA A 52 7.62 7.82 -9.94
C ALA A 52 7.90 7.36 -11.38
N ASP A 53 8.95 6.56 -11.56
CA ASP A 53 9.26 5.89 -12.82
C ASP A 53 8.30 4.72 -13.05
N PRO A 54 7.45 4.76 -14.10
CA PRO A 54 6.52 3.68 -14.43
C PRO A 54 7.20 2.35 -14.75
N HIS A 55 8.43 2.36 -15.28
CA HIS A 55 9.14 1.14 -15.68
C HIS A 55 9.66 0.33 -14.47
N LYS A 56 9.78 0.96 -13.30
CA LYS A 56 10.13 0.29 -12.04
C LYS A 56 8.92 -0.34 -11.35
N ARG A 57 7.70 -0.07 -11.83
CA ARG A 57 6.48 -0.62 -11.24
C ARG A 57 6.31 -2.06 -11.70
N PRO A 58 6.04 -3.01 -10.78
CA PRO A 58 5.73 -4.37 -11.16
C PRO A 58 4.39 -4.41 -11.90
N SER A 59 4.22 -5.38 -12.80
CA SER A 59 2.92 -5.64 -13.41
C SER A 59 1.96 -6.21 -12.37
N ALA A 60 0.65 -6.17 -12.67
CA ALA A 60 -0.34 -6.83 -11.83
C ALA A 60 -0.07 -8.34 -11.71
N PHE A 61 0.47 -8.96 -12.76
CA PHE A 61 0.85 -10.37 -12.77
C PHE A 61 2.04 -10.65 -11.83
N ASP A 62 3.08 -9.80 -11.86
CA ASP A 62 4.23 -9.94 -10.94
C ASP A 62 3.80 -9.81 -9.48
N ILE A 63 2.90 -8.86 -9.19
CA ILE A 63 2.32 -8.69 -7.86
C ILE A 63 1.54 -9.94 -7.45
N TYR A 64 0.69 -10.47 -8.33
CA TYR A 64 -0.09 -11.69 -8.07
C TYR A 64 0.81 -12.86 -7.73
N VAL A 65 1.81 -13.17 -8.57
CA VAL A 65 2.73 -14.29 -8.36
C VAL A 65 3.51 -14.14 -7.07
N LEU A 66 3.92 -12.92 -6.71
CA LEU A 66 4.64 -12.66 -5.47
C LEU A 66 3.75 -12.88 -4.23
N LEU A 67 2.52 -12.35 -4.26
CA LEU A 67 1.57 -12.52 -3.16
C LEU A 67 1.13 -13.97 -3.00
N GLU A 68 0.92 -14.71 -4.09
CA GLU A 68 0.60 -16.14 -4.08
C GLU A 68 1.72 -16.95 -3.38
N LYS A 69 2.99 -16.66 -3.69
CA LYS A 69 4.13 -17.28 -3.00
C LYS A 69 4.14 -16.98 -1.50
N TRP A 70 3.78 -15.76 -1.09
CA TRP A 70 3.69 -15.41 0.33
C TRP A 70 2.56 -16.16 1.02
N VAL A 71 1.39 -16.26 0.40
CA VAL A 71 0.25 -17.02 0.93
C VAL A 71 0.61 -18.50 1.11
N ILE A 72 1.18 -19.13 0.07
CA ILE A 72 1.62 -20.53 0.14
C ILE A 72 2.65 -20.74 1.26
N ALA A 73 3.63 -19.83 1.39
CA ALA A 73 4.65 -19.91 2.43
C ALA A 73 4.10 -19.74 3.85
N LEU A 74 2.97 -19.05 4.01
CA LEU A 74 2.29 -18.84 5.30
C LEU A 74 1.30 -19.97 5.64
N CYS A 75 0.66 -20.57 4.64
CA CYS A 75 -0.40 -21.57 4.84
C CYS A 75 0.07 -23.02 4.73
N ASP A 76 0.96 -23.36 3.78
CA ASP A 76 1.14 -24.75 3.32
C ASP A 76 2.61 -25.23 3.18
N GLY A 77 3.60 -24.34 3.32
CA GLY A 77 5.02 -24.68 3.12
C GLY A 77 5.85 -24.89 4.40
N PRO A 78 7.03 -25.56 4.34
CA PRO A 78 8.05 -25.40 5.37
C PRO A 78 8.45 -23.93 5.36
N ILE A 79 7.98 -23.20 6.36
CA ILE A 79 8.08 -21.76 6.48
C ILE A 79 9.53 -21.32 6.18
N PRO A 80 9.80 -20.49 5.16
CA PRO A 80 10.98 -19.65 5.18
C PRO A 80 10.81 -18.77 6.42
N HIS A 81 11.57 -19.07 7.48
CA HIS A 81 11.45 -18.48 8.82
C HIS A 81 11.27 -16.95 8.76
N ASP A 82 11.86 -16.30 7.76
CA ASP A 82 11.89 -14.85 7.57
C ASP A 82 10.54 -14.23 7.11
N ILE A 83 9.72 -14.93 6.32
CA ILE A 83 8.42 -14.38 5.85
C ILE A 83 7.38 -14.48 6.97
N SER A 84 7.26 -15.65 7.59
CA SER A 84 6.29 -15.85 8.69
C SER A 84 6.61 -14.99 9.91
N THR A 85 7.89 -14.81 10.27
CA THR A 85 8.27 -13.92 11.37
C THR A 85 7.96 -12.45 11.08
N GLN A 86 8.06 -12.01 9.82
CA GLN A 86 7.68 -10.64 9.45
C GLN A 86 6.16 -10.44 9.45
N PHE A 87 5.36 -11.37 8.91
CA PHE A 87 3.90 -11.20 8.80
C PHE A 87 3.12 -11.59 10.06
N SER A 88 3.67 -12.42 10.97
CA SER A 88 3.03 -12.78 12.25
C SER A 88 2.96 -11.63 13.25
N LYS A 89 3.84 -10.62 13.13
CA LYS A 89 3.93 -9.50 14.08
C LYS A 89 3.05 -8.31 13.73
N SER A 90 2.56 -8.21 12.49
CA SER A 90 2.07 -6.93 11.99
C SER A 90 0.97 -7.09 10.93
N PHE A 91 -0.18 -7.57 11.38
CA PHE A 91 -1.48 -7.13 10.87
C PHE A 91 -2.44 -7.26 12.07
N LYS A 92 -2.28 -6.38 13.08
CA LYS A 92 -3.43 -6.07 13.94
C LYS A 92 -4.49 -5.63 12.96
N LEU A 93 -5.56 -6.41 12.81
CA LEU A 93 -6.65 -6.16 11.89
C LEU A 93 -7.10 -4.72 12.10
N ILE A 94 -6.55 -3.81 11.29
CA ILE A 94 -6.88 -2.40 11.38
C ILE A 94 -8.34 -2.35 10.98
N PRO A 95 -9.23 -1.72 11.77
CA PRO A 95 -10.67 -1.79 11.55
C PRO A 95 -10.95 -1.55 10.08
N LEU A 96 -11.31 -2.64 9.39
CA LEU A 96 -11.51 -2.70 7.95
C LEU A 96 -12.34 -1.48 7.60
N LEU A 97 -11.73 -0.52 6.89
CA LEU A 97 -12.37 0.63 6.26
C LEU A 97 -13.56 1.12 7.07
N ASN A 98 -13.40 2.11 7.98
CA ASN A 98 -14.51 2.77 8.68
C ASN A 98 -15.79 2.64 7.83
N SER A 99 -16.71 1.75 8.22
CA SER A 99 -17.70 1.17 7.27
C SER A 99 -18.62 2.23 6.66
N ASN A 100 -18.58 3.44 7.22
CA ASN A 100 -19.31 4.63 6.82
C ASN A 100 -18.49 5.54 5.86
N ALA A 101 -17.31 5.11 5.44
CA ALA A 101 -16.40 5.86 4.58
C ALA A 101 -16.91 5.86 3.13
N ILE A 102 -17.67 6.90 2.76
CA ILE A 102 -18.13 7.11 1.38
C ILE A 102 -17.00 7.70 0.54
N TYR A 103 -16.74 7.10 -0.62
CA TYR A 103 -15.80 7.61 -1.63
C TYR A 103 -16.61 8.00 -2.87
N TYR A 104 -16.53 9.27 -3.27
CA TYR A 104 -17.13 9.76 -4.51
C TYR A 104 -16.02 10.30 -5.41
N SER A 105 -16.11 9.98 -6.70
CA SER A 105 -15.32 10.66 -7.70
C SER A 105 -15.77 12.12 -7.75
N ARG A 106 -14.80 13.04 -7.84
CA ARG A 106 -15.05 14.46 -8.05
C ARG A 106 -14.21 14.92 -9.22
N ASN A 107 -14.82 15.64 -10.16
CA ASN A 107 -14.05 16.29 -11.21
C ASN A 107 -13.20 17.40 -10.59
N LEU A 108 -11.90 17.37 -10.86
CA LEU A 108 -10.99 18.45 -10.50
C LEU A 108 -10.92 19.35 -11.73
N ASN A 109 -11.61 20.49 -11.69
CA ASN A 109 -11.57 21.46 -12.79
C ASN A 109 -10.15 22.01 -12.92
N PHE A 110 -9.38 21.48 -13.88
CA PHE A 110 -8.05 21.98 -14.25
C PHE A 110 -8.22 23.17 -15.21
N ILE A 111 -8.74 24.29 -14.68
CA ILE A 111 -8.77 25.58 -15.39
C ILE A 111 -7.51 26.35 -15.03
#